data_AF-W2WZD6-F1
#
_entry.id   AF-W2WZD6-F1
#
_cell.length_a   1.000
_cell.length_b   1.000
_cell.length_c   1.000
_cell.angle_alpha   90.00
_cell.angle_beta   90.00
_cell.angle_gamma   90.00
#
_symmetry.space_group_name_H-M   'P 1'
#
loop_
_entity.id
_entity.type
_entity.pdbx_description
1 polymer ?
#
loop_
_entity_poly.entity_id
_entity_poly.type
_entity_poly.pdbx_seq_one_letter_code
_entity_poly.pdbx_strand_id
1 'polypeptide(L)'
;MTPFKQEERKPLLQGMTVVHDGAAPAKHTNTWMPVDTPGLGDHYPSQQSGCLGNVFFSWVTPLMKLGNERPLESDDLFQLDPYNRAANVSKKFADAWERQTRSGKPSLVWALGKAFGFKFM
;
A
#
# COMPACT_ATOMS: atom_id res chain seq x y z
N MET A 1 -22.85 32.00 20.72
CA MET A 1 -22.01 30.89 21.20
C MET A 1 -22.88 29.65 21.17
N THR A 2 -22.83 28.93 20.07
CA THR A 2 -23.64 27.74 19.79
C THR A 2 -22.67 26.64 19.35
N PRO A 3 -22.52 25.55 20.11
CA PRO A 3 -21.57 24.50 19.79
C PRO A 3 -22.11 23.60 18.66
N PHE A 4 -21.21 23.29 17.72
CA PHE A 4 -21.43 22.38 16.59
C PHE A 4 -21.79 20.98 17.09
N LYS A 5 -22.87 20.43 16.52
CA LYS A 5 -23.44 19.13 16.84
C LYS A 5 -22.60 18.00 16.21
N GLN A 6 -22.30 17.03 17.06
CA GLN A 6 -21.46 15.86 16.88
C GLN A 6 -22.19 14.78 16.06
N GLU A 7 -22.07 14.82 14.72
CA GLU A 7 -22.75 13.89 13.79
C GLU A 7 -21.76 13.08 12.91
N GLU A 8 -20.52 12.83 13.38
CA GLU A 8 -19.50 12.15 12.56
C GLU A 8 -18.82 10.95 13.26
N ARG A 9 -19.56 10.19 14.07
CA ARG A 9 -19.04 8.92 14.63
C ARG A 9 -20.04 7.79 14.57
N LYS A 10 -20.55 7.51 13.37
CA LYS A 10 -21.16 6.20 13.07
C LYS A 10 -20.15 5.37 12.26
N PRO A 11 -19.57 4.30 12.82
CA PRO A 11 -18.79 3.35 12.04
C PRO A 11 -19.72 2.62 11.06
N LEU A 12 -19.39 2.65 9.77
CA LEU A 12 -20.24 2.18 8.67
C LEU A 12 -20.31 0.66 8.50
N LEU A 13 -19.76 -0.12 9.44
CA LEU A 13 -19.57 -1.58 9.29
C LEU A 13 -20.14 -2.38 10.46
N GLN A 14 -21.35 -2.04 10.93
CA GLN A 14 -22.09 -2.80 11.94
C GLN A 14 -22.83 -4.04 11.36
N GLY A 15 -22.35 -4.60 10.25
CA GLY A 15 -23.13 -5.56 9.45
C GLY A 15 -22.50 -6.93 9.18
N MET A 16 -21.25 -7.19 9.55
CA MET A 16 -20.62 -8.50 9.31
C MET A 16 -20.51 -9.24 10.65
N THR A 17 -21.55 -10.00 11.00
CA THR A 17 -21.47 -10.96 12.09
C THR A 17 -20.43 -12.01 11.73
N VAL A 18 -19.25 -11.94 12.35
CA VAL A 18 -18.27 -13.04 12.37
C VAL A 18 -18.90 -14.18 13.17
N VAL A 19 -19.58 -15.08 12.48
CA VAL A 19 -20.02 -16.36 13.03
C VAL A 19 -18.76 -17.22 13.15
N HIS A 20 -18.34 -17.43 14.39
CA HIS A 20 -17.25 -18.32 14.74
C HIS A 20 -17.87 -19.68 15.08
N ASP A 21 -18.14 -20.52 14.09
CA ASP A 21 -18.57 -21.91 14.31
C ASP A 21 -17.61 -22.87 13.62
N GLY A 22 -16.98 -23.70 14.45
CA GLY A 22 -16.06 -24.73 14.02
C GLY A 22 -16.81 -25.88 13.35
N ALA A 23 -16.32 -26.28 12.18
CA ALA A 23 -16.37 -27.65 11.68
C ALA A 23 -15.45 -27.75 10.46
N ALA A 24 -14.36 -28.51 10.56
CA ALA A 24 -13.66 -28.99 9.39
C ALA A 24 -14.61 -29.89 8.58
N PRO A 25 -14.63 -29.77 7.24
CA PRO A 25 -14.29 -30.96 6.47
C PRO A 25 -13.46 -30.69 5.20
N ALA A 26 -12.51 -31.61 4.99
CA ALA A 26 -12.10 -32.20 3.72
C ALA A 26 -11.75 -31.28 2.51
N LYS A 27 -10.45 -31.00 2.41
CA LYS A 27 -9.58 -31.15 1.23
C LYS A 27 -10.28 -31.29 -0.14
N HIS A 28 -10.15 -30.26 -0.98
CA HIS A 28 -9.98 -30.47 -2.41
C HIS A 28 -8.78 -29.66 -2.92
N THR A 29 -7.88 -30.41 -3.52
CA THR A 29 -6.57 -30.04 -4.04
C THR A 29 -6.68 -29.19 -5.29
N ASN A 30 -5.83 -28.16 -5.41
CA ASN A 30 -5.02 -27.84 -6.58
C ASN A 30 -3.91 -26.87 -6.15
N THR A 31 -2.81 -27.48 -5.71
CA THR A 31 -1.55 -26.88 -5.28
C THR A 31 -0.97 -25.94 -6.33
N TRP A 32 -0.84 -24.63 -6.03
CA TRP A 32 0.26 -23.76 -6.49
C TRP A 32 0.59 -22.57 -5.55
N MET A 33 -0.10 -22.41 -4.42
CA MET A 33 0.34 -21.56 -3.29
C MET A 33 0.15 -22.36 -2.00
N PRO A 34 1.16 -22.52 -1.13
CA PRO A 34 0.95 -23.11 0.19
C PRO A 34 -0.04 -22.25 0.98
N VAL A 35 -1.02 -22.89 1.63
CA VAL A 35 -2.12 -22.26 2.38
C VAL A 35 -1.64 -21.47 3.62
N ASP A 36 -0.34 -21.52 3.92
CA ASP A 36 0.32 -20.74 4.97
C ASP A 36 1.23 -19.63 4.40
N THR A 37 0.95 -19.12 3.19
CA THR A 37 1.73 -17.98 2.66
C THR A 37 1.40 -16.76 3.55
N PRO A 38 2.36 -16.17 4.27
CA PRO A 38 2.16 -14.87 4.89
C PRO A 38 1.63 -13.95 3.78
N GLY A 39 0.54 -13.23 4.02
CA GLY A 39 -0.08 -12.39 3.01
C GLY A 39 0.95 -11.56 2.26
N LEU A 40 0.67 -11.24 0.99
CA LEU A 40 1.54 -10.39 0.17
C LEU A 40 1.75 -8.99 0.81
N GLY A 41 1.00 -8.65 1.85
CA GLY A 41 1.15 -7.46 2.69
C GLY A 41 2.51 -7.30 3.40
N ASP A 42 3.36 -8.33 3.43
CA ASP A 42 4.74 -8.18 3.92
C ASP A 42 5.78 -7.91 2.81
N HIS A 43 5.36 -8.06 1.55
CA HIS A 43 6.23 -7.97 0.38
C HIS A 43 5.87 -6.79 -0.53
N TYR A 44 6.85 -6.34 -1.32
CA TYR A 44 6.65 -5.33 -2.35
C TYR A 44 7.08 -5.86 -3.73
N PRO A 45 6.43 -5.44 -4.83
CA PRO A 45 6.55 -6.13 -6.12
C PRO A 45 7.96 -6.19 -6.71
N SER A 46 8.79 -5.20 -6.39
CA SER A 46 10.19 -5.15 -6.85
C SER A 46 11.10 -6.17 -6.14
N GLN A 47 10.66 -6.79 -5.03
CA GLN A 47 11.36 -7.95 -4.45
C GLN A 47 11.09 -9.24 -5.20
N GLN A 48 9.90 -9.37 -5.79
CA GLN A 48 9.45 -10.63 -6.38
C GLN A 48 9.89 -10.77 -7.85
N SER A 49 10.20 -9.66 -8.53
CA SER A 49 10.58 -9.71 -9.94
C SER A 49 11.93 -9.04 -10.21
N GLY A 50 12.78 -9.72 -10.98
CA GLY A 50 14.03 -9.15 -11.49
C GLY A 50 13.78 -8.03 -12.50
N CYS A 51 14.84 -7.43 -13.05
CA CYS A 51 14.73 -6.30 -13.98
C CYS A 51 13.73 -6.53 -15.12
N LEU A 52 13.78 -7.71 -15.76
CA LEU A 52 12.88 -8.06 -16.85
C LEU A 52 11.43 -8.25 -16.39
N GLY A 53 11.24 -8.78 -15.18
CA GLY A 53 9.92 -8.99 -14.58
C GLY A 53 9.23 -7.69 -14.19
N ASN A 54 9.99 -6.66 -13.82
CA ASN A 54 9.47 -5.33 -13.53
C ASN A 54 9.04 -4.60 -14.82
N VAL A 55 9.78 -4.79 -15.92
CA VAL A 55 9.45 -4.20 -17.23
C VAL A 55 8.17 -4.83 -17.80
N PHE A 56 8.03 -6.15 -17.73
CA PHE A 56 6.85 -6.86 -18.23
C PHE A 56 5.72 -7.01 -17.21
N PHE A 57 5.81 -6.36 -16.04
CA PHE A 57 4.79 -6.41 -14.97
C PHE A 57 4.39 -7.83 -14.54
N SER A 58 5.32 -8.78 -14.62
CA SER A 58 5.07 -10.20 -14.31
C SER A 58 4.61 -10.43 -12.86
N TRP A 59 4.94 -9.53 -11.93
CA TRP A 59 4.52 -9.56 -10.54
C TRP A 59 3.00 -9.33 -10.35
N VAL A 60 2.30 -8.76 -11.35
CA VAL A 60 0.84 -8.55 -11.30
C VAL A 60 0.09 -9.84 -11.64
N THR A 61 0.68 -10.72 -12.46
CA THR A 61 0.05 -11.96 -12.93
C THR A 61 -0.50 -12.87 -11.82
N PRO A 62 0.21 -13.14 -10.71
CA PRO A 62 -0.37 -13.95 -9.62
C PRO A 62 -1.59 -13.29 -8.98
N LEU A 63 -1.59 -11.96 -8.83
CA LEU A 63 -2.73 -11.23 -8.26
C LEU A 63 -3.97 -11.29 -9.16
N MET A 64 -3.78 -11.19 -10.48
CA MET A 64 -4.88 -11.33 -11.45
C MET A 64 -5.48 -12.73 -11.46
N LYS A 65 -4.66 -13.78 -11.30
CA LYS A 65 -5.14 -15.16 -11.19
C LYS A 65 -5.96 -15.35 -9.92
N LEU A 66 -5.47 -14.84 -8.78
CA LEU A 66 -6.18 -14.92 -7.51
C LEU A 66 -7.54 -14.20 -7.55
N GLY A 67 -7.57 -12.98 -8.12
CA GLY A 67 -8.80 -12.20 -8.31
C GLY A 67 -9.80 -12.82 -9.30
N ASN A 68 -9.34 -13.72 -10.18
CA ASN A 68 -10.22 -14.49 -11.07
C ASN A 68 -10.84 -15.71 -10.35
N GLU A 69 -10.15 -16.26 -9.36
CA GLU A 69 -10.62 -17.43 -8.59
C GLU A 69 -11.52 -17.01 -7.42
N ARG A 70 -11.19 -15.92 -6.72
CA ARG A 70 -11.98 -15.40 -5.60
C ARG A 70 -11.88 -13.88 -5.48
N PRO A 71 -12.82 -13.21 -4.79
CA PRO A 71 -12.66 -11.82 -4.39
C PRO A 71 -11.37 -11.62 -3.58
N LEU A 72 -10.64 -10.56 -3.89
CA LEU A 72 -9.39 -10.20 -3.22
C LEU A 72 -9.68 -9.62 -1.83
N GLU A 73 -8.87 -10.01 -0.86
CA GLU A 73 -8.85 -9.43 0.49
C GLU A 73 -7.65 -8.49 0.65
N SER A 74 -7.63 -7.68 1.72
CA SER A 74 -6.55 -6.71 1.94
C SER A 74 -5.17 -7.37 2.06
N ASP A 75 -5.14 -8.56 2.65
CA ASP A 75 -3.90 -9.27 2.99
C ASP A 75 -3.27 -9.93 1.75
N ASP A 76 -4.05 -10.08 0.67
CA ASP A 76 -3.60 -10.58 -0.64
C ASP A 76 -2.89 -9.53 -1.49
N LEU A 77 -2.94 -8.25 -1.07
CA LEU A 77 -2.36 -7.13 -1.81
C LEU A 77 -0.93 -6.87 -1.36
N PHE A 78 -0.09 -6.47 -2.32
CA PHE A 78 1.26 -6.01 -2.01
C PHE A 78 1.27 -4.74 -1.17
N GLN A 79 2.20 -4.66 -0.25
CA GLN A 79 2.45 -3.43 0.51
C GLN A 79 3.13 -2.37 -0.35
N LEU A 80 2.86 -1.11 -0.02
CA LEU A 80 3.56 0.00 -0.63
C LEU A 80 5.07 -0.07 -0.33
N ASP A 81 5.86 0.10 -1.40
CA ASP A 81 7.32 0.17 -1.35
C ASP A 81 7.77 1.15 -0.23
N PRO A 82 8.72 0.76 0.64
CA PRO A 82 9.19 1.60 1.74
C PRO A 82 9.60 3.02 1.33
N TYR A 83 10.16 3.22 0.14
CA TYR A 83 10.55 4.53 -0.37
C TYR A 83 9.36 5.43 -0.69
N ASN A 84 8.22 4.84 -1.04
CA ASN A 84 6.99 5.55 -1.39
C ASN A 84 6.04 5.75 -0.20
N ARG A 85 6.38 5.22 0.98
CA ARG A 85 5.58 5.42 2.20
C ARG A 85 5.58 6.88 2.63
N ALA A 86 4.44 7.33 3.17
CA ALA A 86 4.24 8.71 3.59
C ALA A 86 5.33 9.22 4.56
N ALA A 87 5.79 8.37 5.49
CA ALA A 87 6.88 8.71 6.41
C ALA A 87 8.18 9.07 5.68
N ASN A 88 8.55 8.31 4.65
CA ASN A 88 9.78 8.54 3.88
C ASN A 88 9.63 9.75 2.96
N VAL A 89 8.49 9.86 2.27
CA VAL A 89 8.19 10.97 1.35
C VAL A 89 8.15 12.31 2.11
N SER A 90 7.48 12.35 3.25
CA SER A 90 7.39 13.55 4.09
C SER A 90 8.74 13.95 4.67
N LYS A 91 9.54 12.99 5.18
CA LYS A 91 10.90 13.25 5.65
C LYS A 91 11.78 13.84 4.56
N LYS A 92 11.78 13.23 3.36
CA LYS A 92 12.56 13.71 2.21
C LYS A 92 12.19 15.15 1.82
N PHE A 93 10.89 15.45 1.82
CA PHE A 93 10.40 16.79 1.55
C PHE A 93 10.79 17.77 2.66
N ALA A 94 10.65 17.39 3.93
CA ALA A 94 11.03 18.22 5.07
C ALA A 94 12.52 18.61 5.03
N ASP A 95 13.41 17.66 4.72
CA ASP A 95 14.84 17.94 4.55
C ASP A 95 15.13 18.91 3.38
N ALA A 96 14.35 18.84 2.30
CA ALA A 96 14.50 19.76 1.16
C ALA A 96 13.96 21.15 1.50
N TRP A 97 12.85 21.19 2.25
CA TRP A 97 12.22 22.41 2.74
C TRP A 97 13.10 23.15 3.73
N GLU A 98 13.70 22.46 4.70
CA GLU A 98 14.60 23.08 5.68
C GLU A 98 15.76 23.80 4.99
N ARG A 99 16.41 23.15 4.01
CA ARG A 99 17.48 23.77 3.21
C ARG A 99 17.00 25.02 2.47
N GLN A 100 15.75 25.03 2.03
CA GLN A 100 15.15 26.15 1.30
C GLN A 100 14.74 27.29 2.23
N THR A 101 14.28 27.00 3.45
CA THR A 101 13.96 28.02 4.46
C THR A 101 15.19 28.79 4.96
N ARG A 102 16.37 28.18 4.87
CA ARG A 102 17.66 28.86 5.14
C ARG A 102 18.08 29.82 4.03
N SER A 103 17.37 29.84 2.89
CA SER A 103 17.57 30.80 1.81
C SER A 103 16.79 32.09 2.08
N GLY A 104 17.31 33.23 1.61
CA GLY A 104 16.63 34.53 1.76
C GLY A 104 15.30 34.63 0.99
N LYS A 105 15.01 33.70 0.07
CA LYS A 105 13.76 33.65 -0.71
C LYS A 105 13.25 32.20 -0.80
N PRO A 106 12.48 31.72 0.19
CA PRO A 106 11.98 30.34 0.18
C PRO A 106 10.95 30.15 -0.93
N SER A 107 11.14 29.12 -1.75
CA SER A 107 10.19 28.71 -2.81
C SER A 107 9.81 27.25 -2.68
N LEU A 108 8.51 26.99 -2.58
CA LEU A 108 7.93 25.65 -2.44
C LEU A 108 8.15 24.78 -3.67
N VAL A 109 7.96 25.34 -4.87
CA VAL A 109 8.14 24.62 -6.13
C VAL A 109 9.58 24.14 -6.27
N TRP A 110 10.55 24.95 -5.85
CA TRP A 110 11.96 24.56 -5.88
C TRP A 110 12.28 23.47 -4.84
N ALA A 111 11.72 23.56 -3.63
CA ALA A 111 11.85 22.50 -2.63
C ALA A 111 11.25 21.17 -3.11
N LEU A 112 10.08 21.22 -3.76
CA LEU A 112 9.41 20.06 -4.34
C LEU A 112 10.20 19.46 -5.51
N GLY A 113 10.67 20.31 -6.43
CA GLY A 113 11.54 19.92 -7.54
C GLY A 113 12.87 19.32 -7.07
N LYS A 114 13.45 19.85 -5.99
CA LYS A 114 14.67 19.29 -5.39
C LYS A 114 14.42 17.96 -4.68
N ALA A 115 13.26 17.80 -4.02
CA ALA A 115 12.91 16.56 -3.34
C ALA A 115 12.56 15.42 -4.31
N PHE A 116 11.86 15.69 -5.42
CA PHE A 116 11.28 14.64 -6.28
C PHE A 116 11.64 14.75 -7.76
N GLY A 117 12.19 15.86 -8.23
CA GLY A 117 12.35 16.16 -9.66
C GLY A 117 13.41 15.34 -10.40
N PHE A 118 14.45 14.83 -9.73
CA PHE A 118 15.50 14.02 -10.37
C PHE A 118 14.96 12.74 -11.04
N LYS A 119 13.80 12.23 -10.61
CA LYS A 119 13.18 11.03 -11.20
C LYS A 119 12.33 11.34 -12.45
N PHE A 120 12.07 12.62 -12.74
CA PHE A 120 11.18 13.06 -13.81
C PHE A 120 11.88 13.89 -14.90
N MET A 121 13.15 14.21 -14.73
CA MET A 121 14.04 14.72 -15.80
C MET A 121 14.77 13.55 -16.44
#